data_AF-A0A556SCR4-F1
#
_entry.id   AF-A0A556SCR4-F1
#
_cell.length_a   1.000
_cell.length_b   1.000
_cell.length_c   1.000
_cell.angle_alpha   90.00
_cell.angle_beta   90.00
_cell.angle_gamma   90.00
#
_symmetry.space_group_name_H-M   'P 1'
#
loop_
_entity.id
_entity.type
_entity.pdbx_description
1 polymer ?
#
loop_
_entity_poly.entity_id
_entity_poly.type
_entity_poly.pdbx_seq_one_letter_code
_entity_poly.pdbx_strand_id
1 'polypeptide(L)'
;MFMLKSTITWDENQTPISTYFNDVYFNTEGAIDETRYVFIESNDLYQRFLQHEQETFIVGETGFGSGLSFLILWQTFLHFRDQHPNHVLKKIKFFSVEKFPLSSDELKQIHHNVLTKDKDLQNLASQLQTNFSEIQSIYHFDNVSLSIFYDDVSYFPDFLRKQNILINAWFFDGFSPAKNPDMWSESLFKKCYTLTARKGTFATFTAAGFVRRNLLNAGFNVFKHKGFGIKREMLIGNKTE
;
A
#
# COMPACT_ATOMS: atom_id res chain seq x y z
N MET A 1 8.06 -24.06 19.23
CA MET A 1 8.50 -22.78 18.64
C MET A 1 8.97 -23.09 17.22
N PHE A 2 8.06 -23.03 16.24
CA PHE A 2 8.46 -23.15 14.85
C PHE A 2 9.18 -21.85 14.50
N MET A 3 10.51 -21.89 14.33
CA MET A 3 11.22 -20.77 13.73
C MET A 3 10.70 -20.66 12.30
N LEU A 4 9.83 -19.68 12.05
CA LEU A 4 9.53 -19.24 10.70
C LEU A 4 10.86 -18.86 10.08
N LYS A 5 11.19 -19.51 8.97
CA LYS A 5 12.42 -19.25 8.21
C LYS A 5 12.37 -17.76 7.81
N SER A 6 13.45 -17.02 8.07
CA SER A 6 13.53 -15.59 7.76
C SER A 6 13.05 -15.32 6.33
N THR A 7 12.16 -14.34 6.21
CA THR A 7 11.50 -13.99 4.96
C THR A 7 12.36 -13.05 4.11
N ILE A 8 13.43 -12.50 4.71
CA ILE A 8 14.34 -11.56 4.08
C ILE A 8 15.81 -11.98 4.18
N THR A 9 16.57 -11.56 3.19
CA THR A 9 18.04 -11.46 3.26
C THR A 9 18.42 -10.01 3.02
N TRP A 10 19.60 -9.60 3.48
CA TRP A 10 20.07 -8.23 3.33
C TRP A 10 21.24 -8.21 2.34
N ASP A 11 21.24 -7.25 1.41
CA ASP A 11 22.42 -6.98 0.58
C ASP A 11 23.47 -6.14 1.34
N GLU A 12 24.59 -5.86 0.67
CA GLU A 12 25.69 -5.06 1.22
C GLU A 12 25.27 -3.63 1.61
N ASN A 13 24.15 -3.13 1.07
CA ASN A 13 23.59 -1.79 1.32
C ASN A 13 22.43 -1.82 2.34
N GLN A 14 22.23 -2.92 3.07
CA GLN A 14 21.09 -3.09 3.98
C GLN A 14 19.74 -2.93 3.26
N THR A 15 19.65 -3.39 2.01
CA THR A 15 18.40 -3.52 1.26
C THR A 15 17.74 -4.87 1.58
N PRO A 16 16.47 -4.89 2.02
CA PRO A 16 15.76 -6.13 2.28
C PRO A 16 15.34 -6.82 0.96
N ILE A 17 15.79 -8.05 0.77
CA ILE A 17 15.46 -8.93 -0.37
C ILE A 17 14.57 -10.07 0.10
N SER A 18 13.40 -10.24 -0.52
CA SER A 18 12.51 -11.37 -0.22
C SER A 18 13.13 -12.69 -0.64
N THR A 19 13.19 -13.66 0.28
CA THR A 19 13.66 -15.02 -0.02
C THR A 19 12.68 -15.81 -0.89
N TYR A 20 11.41 -15.40 -0.95
CA TYR A 20 10.37 -16.05 -1.76
C TYR A 20 10.33 -15.55 -3.20
N PHE A 21 10.49 -14.24 -3.40
CA PHE A 21 10.38 -13.61 -4.72
C PHE A 21 11.72 -13.27 -5.34
N ASN A 22 12.81 -13.33 -4.57
CA ASN A 22 14.16 -12.94 -4.99
C ASN A 22 14.14 -11.55 -5.67
N ASP A 23 13.52 -10.60 -4.97
CA ASP A 23 13.31 -9.21 -5.38
C ASP A 23 13.38 -8.33 -4.13
N VAL A 24 13.75 -7.07 -4.31
CA VAL A 24 13.88 -6.10 -3.21
C VAL A 24 12.49 -5.64 -2.77
N TYR A 25 12.28 -5.43 -1.46
CA TYR A 25 11.04 -4.79 -1.00
C TYR A 25 10.98 -3.33 -1.46
N PHE A 26 12.11 -2.62 -1.35
CA PHE A 26 12.35 -1.29 -1.90
C PHE A 26 13.84 -0.97 -1.77
N ASN A 27 14.32 0.07 -2.47
CA ASN A 27 15.64 0.63 -2.22
C ASN A 27 15.60 1.47 -0.93
N THR A 28 16.44 1.14 0.06
CA THR A 28 16.47 1.82 1.36
C THR A 28 16.73 3.32 1.22
N GLU A 29 17.57 3.73 0.27
CA GLU A 29 17.78 5.14 -0.05
C GLU A 29 16.66 5.67 -0.97
N GLY A 30 15.88 6.63 -0.44
CA GLY A 30 14.77 7.24 -1.18
C GLY A 30 13.43 6.49 -1.10
N ALA A 31 13.33 5.40 -0.32
CA ALA A 31 12.08 4.64 -0.16
C ALA A 31 10.90 5.53 0.24
N ILE A 32 11.08 6.43 1.22
CA ILE A 32 10.00 7.31 1.70
C ILE A 32 9.50 8.20 0.57
N ASP A 33 10.42 8.85 -0.15
CA ASP A 33 10.09 9.79 -1.22
C ASP A 33 9.46 9.06 -2.41
N GLU A 34 9.97 7.87 -2.76
CA GLU A 34 9.40 7.04 -3.82
C GLU A 34 7.98 6.58 -3.47
N THR A 35 7.79 6.02 -2.28
CA THR A 35 6.46 5.55 -1.83
C THR A 35 5.48 6.71 -1.73
N ARG A 36 5.91 7.88 -1.23
CA ARG A 36 5.09 9.09 -1.19
C ARG A 36 4.68 9.54 -2.60
N TYR A 37 5.65 9.64 -3.52
CA TYR A 37 5.40 10.03 -4.90
C TYR A 37 4.43 9.07 -5.61
N VAL A 38 4.70 7.76 -5.50
CA VAL A 38 3.95 6.73 -6.23
C VAL A 38 2.54 6.56 -5.67
N PHE A 39 2.36 6.52 -4.36
CA PHE A 39 1.06 6.12 -3.79
C PHE A 39 0.26 7.28 -3.22
N ILE A 40 0.90 8.32 -2.70
CA ILE A 40 0.20 9.46 -2.09
C ILE A 40 -0.06 10.56 -3.12
N GLU A 41 1.00 11.05 -3.75
CA GLU A 41 0.91 12.16 -4.72
C GLU A 41 0.21 11.72 -5.99
N SER A 42 0.56 10.54 -6.53
CA SER A 42 0.00 10.09 -7.81
C SER A 42 -1.45 9.56 -7.70
N ASN A 43 -1.95 9.26 -6.49
CA ASN A 43 -3.39 9.08 -6.24
C ASN A 43 -4.10 10.39 -5.86
N ASP A 44 -3.37 11.51 -5.83
CA ASP A 44 -3.83 12.83 -5.43
C ASP A 44 -4.52 12.86 -4.06
N LEU A 45 -3.98 12.09 -3.10
CA LEU A 45 -4.71 11.79 -1.86
C LEU A 45 -5.00 13.04 -1.04
N TYR A 46 -4.06 13.99 -0.94
CA TYR A 46 -4.27 15.20 -0.15
C TYR A 46 -5.42 16.06 -0.71
N GLN A 47 -5.45 16.30 -2.02
CA GLN A 47 -6.54 17.05 -2.65
C GLN A 47 -7.86 16.29 -2.57
N ARG A 48 -7.82 14.97 -2.70
CA ARG A 48 -9.01 14.15 -2.56
C ARG A 48 -9.53 14.11 -1.14
N PHE A 49 -8.68 14.20 -0.11
CA PHE A 49 -9.12 14.38 1.26
C PHE A 49 -9.89 15.69 1.45
N LEU A 50 -9.42 16.79 0.84
CA LEU A 50 -10.11 18.09 0.86
C LEU A 50 -11.47 18.07 0.14
N GLN A 51 -11.63 17.22 -0.86
CA GLN A 51 -12.85 17.09 -1.65
C GLN A 51 -13.75 15.94 -1.17
N HIS A 52 -13.33 15.19 -0.16
CA HIS A 52 -14.04 14.00 0.28
C HIS A 52 -15.26 14.36 1.12
N GLU A 53 -16.42 13.83 0.75
CA GLU A 53 -17.71 14.21 1.36
C GLU A 53 -18.18 13.26 2.47
N GLN A 54 -17.42 12.20 2.76
CA GLN A 54 -17.79 11.20 3.76
C GLN A 54 -16.87 11.22 4.99
N GLU A 55 -17.34 10.67 6.10
CA GLU A 55 -16.56 10.61 7.35
C GLU A 55 -15.31 9.73 7.21
N THR A 56 -15.36 8.70 6.36
CA THR A 56 -14.29 7.70 6.20
C THR A 56 -13.79 7.66 4.77
N PHE A 57 -12.46 7.62 4.59
CA PHE A 57 -11.80 7.32 3.32
C PHE A 57 -11.11 5.95 3.42
N ILE A 58 -11.28 5.12 2.39
CA ILE A 58 -10.89 3.72 2.39
C ILE A 58 -9.80 3.48 1.34
N VAL A 59 -8.69 2.91 1.78
CA VAL A 59 -7.55 2.54 0.92
C VAL A 59 -7.39 1.03 0.90
N GLY A 60 -7.11 0.48 -0.29
CA GLY A 60 -6.83 -0.93 -0.50
C GLY A 60 -5.42 -1.13 -1.06
N GLU A 61 -4.72 -2.15 -0.59
CA GLU A 61 -3.35 -2.47 -1.01
C GLU A 61 -3.18 -3.96 -1.27
N THR A 62 -2.38 -4.32 -2.27
CA THR A 62 -2.20 -5.71 -2.74
C THR A 62 -0.93 -6.40 -2.22
N GLY A 63 -0.20 -5.76 -1.31
CA GLY A 63 1.02 -6.28 -0.70
C GLY A 63 1.47 -5.37 0.44
N PHE A 64 1.31 -5.81 1.70
CA PHE A 64 1.62 -4.99 2.87
C PHE A 64 3.13 -4.76 3.03
N GLY A 65 3.94 -5.82 2.84
CA GLY A 65 5.38 -5.78 3.02
C GLY A 65 5.77 -5.24 4.39
N SER A 66 6.51 -4.12 4.39
CA SER A 66 6.92 -3.44 5.62
C SER A 66 5.88 -2.44 6.14
N GLY A 67 4.75 -2.26 5.48
CA GLY A 67 3.75 -1.25 5.86
C GLY A 67 4.20 0.20 5.65
N LEU A 68 5.25 0.45 4.85
CA LEU A 68 5.78 1.80 4.61
C LEU A 68 4.74 2.73 3.97
N SER A 69 4.02 2.23 2.96
CA SER A 69 2.90 2.91 2.31
C SER A 69 1.80 3.30 3.31
N PHE A 70 1.44 2.39 4.22
CA PHE A 70 0.49 2.63 5.30
C PHE A 70 0.99 3.73 6.25
N LEU A 71 2.26 3.67 6.69
CA LEU A 71 2.83 4.68 7.58
C LEU A 71 2.84 6.07 6.94
N ILE A 72 3.19 6.18 5.66
CA ILE A 72 3.22 7.45 4.94
C ILE A 72 1.79 7.98 4.70
N LEU A 73 0.83 7.12 4.39
CA LEU A 73 -0.58 7.49 4.34
C LEU A 73 -1.06 8.00 5.70
N TRP A 74 -0.72 7.30 6.77
CA TRP A 74 -1.10 7.68 8.12
C TRP A 74 -0.53 9.05 8.49
N GLN A 75 0.76 9.29 8.26
CA GLN A 75 1.38 10.61 8.45
C GLN A 75 0.68 11.70 7.62
N THR A 76 0.41 11.42 6.34
CA THR A 76 -0.29 12.36 5.44
C THR A 76 -1.69 12.70 5.98
N PHE A 77 -2.40 11.71 6.50
CA PHE A 77 -3.72 11.90 7.07
C PHE A 77 -3.69 12.70 8.38
N LEU A 78 -2.72 12.45 9.27
CA LEU A 78 -2.57 13.24 10.49
C LEU A 78 -2.28 14.71 10.16
N HIS A 79 -1.41 14.97 9.18
CA HIS A 79 -1.16 16.32 8.70
C HIS A 79 -2.43 17.00 8.18
N PHE A 80 -3.23 16.29 7.37
CA PHE A 80 -4.53 16.78 6.91
C PHE A 80 -5.48 17.10 8.08
N ARG A 81 -5.55 16.23 9.10
CA ARG A 81 -6.43 16.42 10.26
C ARG A 81 -6.00 17.60 11.13
N ASP A 82 -4.71 17.87 11.24
CA ASP A 82 -4.15 19.04 11.92
C ASP A 82 -4.51 20.35 11.20
N GLN A 83 -4.38 20.37 9.87
CA GLN A 83 -4.73 21.55 9.06
C GLN A 83 -6.24 21.76 8.90
N HIS A 84 -7.02 20.68 8.94
CA HIS A 84 -8.46 20.71 8.69
C HIS A 84 -9.27 19.97 9.78
N PRO A 85 -9.20 20.42 11.06
CA PRO A 85 -9.81 19.72 12.19
C PRO A 85 -11.34 19.59 12.06
N ASN A 86 -11.98 20.55 11.39
CA ASN A 86 -13.43 20.59 11.20
C ASN A 86 -13.92 19.89 9.92
N HIS A 87 -13.04 19.40 9.06
CA HIS A 87 -13.43 18.72 7.81
C HIS A 87 -14.28 17.46 8.05
N VAL A 88 -15.18 17.10 7.14
CA VAL A 88 -16.07 15.93 7.27
C VAL A 88 -15.30 14.62 7.34
N LEU A 89 -14.23 14.47 6.55
CA LEU A 89 -13.31 13.33 6.63
C LEU A 89 -12.63 13.29 8.01
N LYS A 90 -12.99 12.29 8.81
CA LYS A 90 -12.46 12.03 10.16
C LYS A 90 -11.66 10.75 10.27
N LYS A 91 -11.81 9.78 9.36
CA LYS A 91 -11.23 8.44 9.51
C LYS A 91 -10.58 7.90 8.23
N ILE A 92 -9.49 7.14 8.39
CA ILE A 92 -8.93 6.27 7.36
C ILE A 92 -9.16 4.81 7.72
N LYS A 93 -9.62 4.01 6.75
CA LYS A 93 -9.53 2.55 6.82
C LYS A 93 -8.58 2.05 5.75
N PHE A 94 -7.52 1.38 6.16
CA PHE A 94 -6.54 0.78 5.27
C PHE A 94 -6.71 -0.73 5.28
N PHE A 95 -6.91 -1.33 4.11
CA PHE A 95 -6.98 -2.76 3.94
C PHE A 95 -5.80 -3.21 3.09
N SER A 96 -5.03 -4.18 3.57
CA SER A 96 -3.92 -4.76 2.82
C SER A 96 -3.98 -6.29 2.88
N VAL A 97 -3.21 -6.94 2.02
CA VAL A 97 -3.01 -8.39 2.01
C VAL A 97 -1.53 -8.69 2.09
N GLU A 98 -1.18 -9.73 2.83
CA GLU A 98 0.19 -10.20 2.97
C GLU A 98 0.24 -11.72 3.01
N LYS A 99 0.98 -12.31 2.07
CA LYS A 99 1.12 -13.77 1.99
C LYS A 99 2.27 -14.28 2.84
N PHE A 100 3.32 -13.46 3.01
CA PHE A 100 4.55 -13.81 3.72
C PHE A 100 4.90 -12.69 4.71
N PRO A 101 4.19 -12.60 5.84
CA PRO A 101 4.39 -11.52 6.80
C PRO A 101 5.81 -11.51 7.35
N LEU A 102 6.39 -10.32 7.45
CA LEU A 102 7.65 -10.10 8.16
C LEU A 102 7.47 -10.42 9.63
N SER A 103 8.51 -10.99 10.25
CA SER A 103 8.57 -11.07 11.71
C SER A 103 8.66 -9.67 12.35
N SER A 104 8.29 -9.56 13.62
CA SER A 104 8.39 -8.30 14.38
C SER A 104 9.80 -7.70 14.33
N ASP A 105 10.84 -8.54 14.37
CA ASP A 105 12.24 -8.09 14.36
C ASP A 105 12.68 -7.62 12.96
N GLU A 106 12.29 -8.33 11.90
CA GLU A 106 12.53 -7.91 10.51
C GLU A 106 11.86 -6.56 10.23
N LEU A 107 10.61 -6.37 10.66
CA LEU A 107 9.87 -5.12 10.52
C LEU A 107 10.55 -3.96 11.26
N LYS A 108 11.01 -4.19 12.50
CA LYS A 108 11.77 -3.19 13.27
C LYS A 108 13.07 -2.81 12.60
N GLN A 109 13.82 -3.79 12.12
CA GLN A 109 15.10 -3.56 11.43
C GLN A 109 14.89 -2.73 10.16
N ILE A 110 13.88 -3.06 9.35
CA ILE A 110 13.52 -2.28 8.15
C ILE A 110 13.18 -0.84 8.53
N HIS A 111 12.28 -0.63 9.49
CA HIS A 111 11.89 0.71 9.91
C HIS A 111 13.08 1.52 10.45
N HIS A 112 13.98 0.89 11.20
CA HIS A 112 15.19 1.53 11.68
C HIS A 112 16.07 2.06 10.54
N ASN A 113 16.24 1.27 9.46
CA ASN A 113 17.09 1.64 8.34
C ASN A 113 16.44 2.72 7.44
N VAL A 114 15.13 2.64 7.22
CA VAL A 114 14.42 3.48 6.24
C VAL A 114 14.00 4.82 6.84
N LEU A 115 13.55 4.83 8.09
CA LEU A 115 12.90 5.99 8.69
C LEU A 115 13.87 6.94 9.38
N THR A 116 15.19 6.74 9.23
CA THR A 116 16.25 7.43 10.00
C THR A 116 16.13 8.97 10.05
N LYS A 117 15.62 9.60 8.99
CA LYS A 117 15.53 11.06 8.86
C LYS A 117 14.14 11.64 9.19
N ASP A 118 13.11 10.82 9.38
CA ASP A 118 11.73 11.26 9.62
C ASP A 118 11.26 10.80 11.01
N LYS A 119 11.32 11.72 11.99
CA LYS A 119 10.94 11.44 13.38
C LYS A 119 9.46 11.12 13.55
N ASP A 120 8.59 11.72 12.73
CA ASP A 120 7.16 11.48 12.82
C ASP A 120 6.84 10.07 12.33
N LEU A 121 7.44 9.64 11.22
CA LEU A 121 7.32 8.25 10.77
C LEU A 121 7.93 7.26 11.77
N GLN A 122 9.05 7.59 12.42
CA GLN A 122 9.61 6.73 13.49
C GLN A 122 8.63 6.53 14.65
N ASN A 123 7.94 7.60 15.06
CA ASN A 123 6.93 7.54 16.12
C ASN A 123 5.73 6.69 15.70
N LEU A 124 5.21 6.86 14.48
CA LEU A 124 4.13 6.05 13.95
C LEU A 124 4.53 4.57 13.79
N ALA A 125 5.75 4.32 13.31
CA ALA A 125 6.31 2.98 13.19
C ALA A 125 6.38 2.28 14.56
N SER A 126 6.78 3.00 15.60
CA SER A 126 6.84 2.48 16.97
C SER A 126 5.44 2.12 17.50
N GLN A 127 4.42 2.94 17.19
CA GLN A 127 3.02 2.63 17.54
C GLN A 127 2.50 1.38 16.82
N LEU A 128 2.81 1.24 15.53
CA LEU A 128 2.49 0.04 14.76
C LEU A 128 3.18 -1.19 15.37
N GLN A 129 4.51 -1.12 15.55
CA GLN A 129 5.32 -2.23 16.06
C GLN A 129 4.92 -2.70 17.46
N THR A 130 4.50 -1.78 18.33
CA THR A 130 4.07 -2.13 19.70
C THR A 130 2.84 -3.03 19.69
N ASN A 131 1.94 -2.81 18.73
CA ASN A 131 0.71 -3.57 18.61
C ASN A 131 0.81 -4.72 17.59
N PHE A 132 1.86 -4.73 16.77
CA PHE A 132 1.99 -5.66 15.63
C PHE A 132 2.11 -7.11 16.07
N SER A 133 1.28 -7.96 15.47
CA SER A 133 1.29 -9.40 15.69
C SER A 133 1.03 -10.13 14.38
N GLU A 134 1.83 -11.16 14.10
CA GLU A 134 1.75 -11.97 12.87
C GLU A 134 0.40 -12.69 12.71
N ILE A 135 -0.40 -12.79 13.77
CA ILE A 135 -1.73 -13.42 13.78
C ILE A 135 -2.88 -12.43 13.87
N GLN A 136 -2.61 -11.17 14.24
CA GLN A 136 -3.66 -10.16 14.39
C GLN A 136 -3.93 -9.49 13.05
N SER A 137 -5.18 -9.56 12.61
CA SER A 137 -5.59 -9.02 11.31
C SER A 137 -6.08 -7.58 11.36
N ILE A 138 -6.38 -7.00 12.53
CA ILE A 138 -6.99 -5.66 12.63
C ILE A 138 -6.33 -4.85 13.74
N TYR A 139 -5.92 -3.62 13.43
CA TYR A 139 -5.29 -2.66 14.32
C TYR A 139 -6.04 -1.33 14.28
N HIS A 140 -6.16 -0.68 15.44
CA HIS A 140 -6.86 0.59 15.60
C HIS A 140 -5.94 1.64 16.25
N PHE A 141 -5.87 2.81 15.62
CA PHE A 141 -5.06 3.95 16.02
C PHE A 141 -5.94 5.21 15.95
N ASP A 142 -6.85 5.38 16.92
CA ASP A 142 -7.85 6.44 16.98
C ASP A 142 -8.67 6.63 15.69
N ASN A 143 -8.20 7.52 14.81
CA ASN A 143 -8.82 7.89 13.55
C ASN A 143 -8.33 7.05 12.35
N VAL A 144 -7.42 6.10 12.56
CA VAL A 144 -6.89 5.21 11.53
C VAL A 144 -7.08 3.75 11.94
N SER A 145 -7.53 2.92 11.01
CA SER A 145 -7.53 1.46 11.20
C SER A 145 -6.80 0.76 10.07
N LEU A 146 -6.03 -0.26 10.42
CA LEU A 146 -5.33 -1.15 9.49
C LEU A 146 -5.95 -2.54 9.59
N SER A 147 -6.33 -3.14 8.46
CA SER A 147 -6.78 -4.52 8.36
C SER A 147 -5.88 -5.27 7.39
N ILE A 148 -5.12 -6.25 7.88
CA ILE A 148 -4.24 -7.10 7.09
C ILE A 148 -4.90 -8.47 6.94
N PHE A 149 -5.14 -8.86 5.69
CA PHE A 149 -5.58 -10.19 5.33
C PHE A 149 -4.36 -11.07 5.04
N TYR A 150 -4.12 -12.09 5.86
CA TYR A 150 -2.97 -12.97 5.70
C TYR A 150 -3.30 -14.18 4.83
N ASP A 151 -3.20 -14.01 3.52
CA ASP A 151 -3.42 -15.07 2.54
C ASP A 151 -2.88 -14.64 1.16
N ASP A 152 -3.12 -15.46 0.14
CA ASP A 152 -2.89 -15.10 -1.25
C ASP A 152 -3.81 -13.95 -1.70
N VAL A 153 -3.21 -13.00 -2.43
CA VAL A 153 -3.89 -11.82 -3.00
C VAL A 153 -5.11 -12.18 -3.86
N SER A 154 -5.15 -13.37 -4.47
CA SER A 154 -6.29 -13.83 -5.26
C SER A 154 -7.60 -13.96 -4.47
N TYR A 155 -7.51 -14.15 -3.14
CA TYR A 155 -8.65 -14.21 -2.20
C TYR A 155 -9.00 -12.87 -1.56
N PHE A 156 -8.10 -11.87 -1.64
CA PHE A 156 -8.28 -10.58 -0.99
C PHE A 156 -9.56 -9.83 -1.42
N PRO A 157 -9.94 -9.80 -2.71
CA PRO A 157 -11.21 -9.16 -3.09
C PRO A 157 -12.44 -9.82 -2.46
N ASP A 158 -12.41 -11.13 -2.22
CA ASP A 158 -13.52 -11.85 -1.61
C ASP A 158 -13.58 -11.56 -0.10
N PHE A 159 -12.43 -11.36 0.55
CA PHE A 159 -12.36 -10.80 1.91
C PHE A 159 -12.94 -9.39 1.98
N LEU A 160 -12.56 -8.48 1.08
CA LEU A 160 -13.07 -7.10 1.03
C LEU A 160 -14.58 -7.05 0.78
N ARG A 161 -15.11 -7.90 -0.11
CA ARG A 161 -16.55 -7.96 -0.41
C ARG A 161 -17.36 -8.30 0.83
N LYS A 162 -16.87 -9.18 1.71
CA LYS A 162 -17.53 -9.54 2.98
C LYS A 162 -17.62 -8.36 3.96
N GLN A 163 -16.74 -7.37 3.84
CA GLN A 163 -16.78 -6.14 4.64
C GLN A 163 -17.82 -5.13 4.13
N ASN A 164 -18.41 -5.36 2.96
CA ASN A 164 -19.37 -4.46 2.31
C ASN A 164 -18.85 -3.01 2.17
N ILE A 165 -17.60 -2.86 1.72
CA ILE A 165 -16.92 -1.58 1.52
C ILE A 165 -16.54 -1.37 0.05
N LEU A 166 -16.37 -0.10 -0.32
CA LEU A 166 -15.78 0.29 -1.60
C LEU A 166 -14.48 1.05 -1.35
N ILE A 167 -13.46 0.77 -2.15
CA ILE A 167 -12.12 1.34 -2.04
C ILE A 167 -12.07 2.68 -2.79
N ASN A 168 -11.66 3.75 -2.09
CA ASN A 168 -11.47 5.06 -2.70
C ASN A 168 -10.14 5.13 -3.46
N ALA A 169 -9.06 4.57 -2.92
CA ALA A 169 -7.76 4.55 -3.59
C ALA A 169 -7.08 3.19 -3.46
N TRP A 170 -6.54 2.68 -4.56
CA TRP A 170 -5.75 1.46 -4.58
C TRP A 170 -4.26 1.76 -4.66
N PHE A 171 -3.50 1.08 -3.81
CA PHE A 171 -2.06 0.93 -3.93
C PHE A 171 -1.80 -0.45 -4.50
N PHE A 172 -1.63 -0.53 -5.82
CA PHE A 172 -1.22 -1.79 -6.44
C PHE A 172 0.29 -1.94 -6.25
N ASP A 173 0.64 -2.38 -5.05
CA ASP A 173 1.99 -2.56 -4.55
C ASP A 173 2.28 -4.01 -4.20
N GLY A 174 3.53 -4.41 -4.39
CA GLY A 174 4.03 -5.78 -4.28
C GLY A 174 5.19 -6.03 -5.26
N PHE A 175 5.73 -7.25 -5.26
CA PHE A 175 6.92 -7.55 -6.08
C PHE A 175 6.69 -7.36 -7.57
N SER A 176 7.79 -7.12 -8.30
CA SER A 176 7.73 -6.76 -9.71
C SER A 176 6.93 -7.78 -10.54
N PRO A 177 6.26 -7.36 -11.64
CA PRO A 177 5.38 -8.26 -12.38
C PRO A 177 6.06 -9.49 -12.98
N ALA A 178 7.38 -9.45 -13.18
CA ALA A 178 8.17 -10.60 -13.61
C ALA A 178 8.37 -11.65 -12.49
N LYS A 179 8.31 -11.21 -11.23
CA LYS A 179 8.57 -12.02 -10.03
C LYS A 179 7.29 -12.53 -9.37
N ASN A 180 6.17 -11.80 -9.50
CA ASN A 180 4.89 -12.20 -8.93
C ASN A 180 3.72 -12.02 -9.92
N PRO A 181 3.72 -12.69 -11.09
CA PRO A 181 2.77 -12.41 -12.18
C PRO A 181 1.30 -12.59 -11.81
N ASP A 182 0.98 -13.51 -10.89
CA ASP A 182 -0.40 -13.82 -10.49
C ASP A 182 -1.10 -12.63 -9.82
N MET A 183 -0.33 -11.84 -9.05
CA MET A 183 -0.77 -10.59 -8.45
C MET A 183 -1.12 -9.52 -9.49
N TRP A 184 -0.60 -9.61 -10.71
CA TRP A 184 -0.83 -8.63 -11.78
C TRP A 184 -1.81 -9.15 -12.86
N SER A 185 -2.63 -10.12 -12.49
CA SER A 185 -3.58 -10.78 -13.39
C SER A 185 -4.82 -9.92 -13.68
N GLU A 186 -5.37 -10.08 -14.88
CA GLU A 186 -6.63 -9.43 -15.28
C GLU A 186 -7.80 -9.83 -14.37
N SER A 187 -7.83 -11.09 -13.91
CA SER A 187 -8.88 -11.59 -13.02
C SER A 187 -8.88 -10.87 -11.67
N LEU A 188 -7.70 -10.63 -11.08
CA LEU A 188 -7.59 -9.84 -9.86
C LEU A 188 -8.06 -8.40 -10.11
N PHE A 189 -7.55 -7.73 -11.15
CA PHE A 189 -7.92 -6.34 -11.41
C PHE A 189 -9.41 -6.16 -11.70
N LYS A 190 -10.07 -7.13 -12.36
CA LYS A 190 -11.53 -7.12 -12.53
C LYS A 190 -12.25 -7.13 -11.19
N LYS A 191 -11.83 -7.99 -10.25
CA LYS A 191 -12.42 -7.99 -8.89
C LYS A 191 -12.15 -6.66 -8.17
N CYS A 192 -10.93 -6.12 -8.22
CA CYS A 192 -10.59 -4.81 -7.64
C CYS A 192 -11.43 -3.68 -8.24
N TYR A 193 -11.67 -3.68 -9.56
CA TYR A 193 -12.52 -2.70 -10.23
C TYR A 193 -13.96 -2.71 -9.70
N THR A 194 -14.53 -3.91 -9.46
CA THR A 194 -15.88 -4.03 -8.87
C THR A 194 -15.95 -3.48 -7.45
N LEU A 195 -14.85 -3.54 -6.70
CA LEU A 195 -14.74 -3.02 -5.33
C LEU A 195 -14.28 -1.56 -5.29
N THR A 196 -13.98 -0.95 -6.43
CA THR A 196 -13.55 0.45 -6.49
C THR A 196 -14.78 1.35 -6.41
N ALA A 197 -14.74 2.34 -5.51
CA ALA A 197 -15.76 3.37 -5.40
C ALA A 197 -15.89 4.18 -6.70
N ARG A 198 -17.03 4.86 -6.87
CA ARG A 198 -17.18 5.84 -7.97
C ARG A 198 -16.06 6.86 -7.88
N LYS A 199 -15.41 7.20 -9.00
CA LYS A 199 -14.23 8.09 -9.03
C LYS A 199 -13.04 7.59 -8.22
N GLY A 200 -13.03 6.32 -7.82
CA GLY A 200 -11.89 5.72 -7.14
C GLY A 200 -10.68 5.63 -8.05
N THR A 201 -9.48 5.69 -7.47
CA THR A 201 -8.21 5.73 -8.21
C THR A 201 -7.35 4.52 -7.92
N PHE A 202 -6.31 4.34 -8.72
CA PHE A 202 -5.17 3.50 -8.35
C PHE A 202 -3.86 4.19 -8.76
N ALA A 203 -2.78 3.78 -8.09
CA ALA A 203 -1.42 4.01 -8.58
C ALA A 203 -0.56 2.74 -8.38
N THR A 204 0.46 2.59 -9.22
CA THR A 204 1.46 1.52 -9.12
C THR A 204 2.79 1.97 -9.70
N PHE A 205 3.89 1.49 -9.12
CA PHE A 205 5.25 1.82 -9.57
C PHE A 205 5.59 1.27 -10.96
N THR A 206 4.89 0.22 -11.42
CA THR A 206 5.22 -0.47 -12.68
C THR A 206 4.54 0.16 -13.89
N ALA A 207 5.24 0.19 -15.02
CA ALA A 207 4.70 0.54 -16.34
C ALA A 207 4.70 -0.65 -17.32
N ALA A 208 4.77 -1.88 -16.81
CA ALA A 208 4.80 -3.09 -17.62
C ALA A 208 3.57 -3.17 -18.56
N GLY A 209 3.82 -3.45 -19.84
CA GLY A 209 2.77 -3.37 -20.87
C GLY A 209 1.60 -4.33 -20.63
N PHE A 210 1.84 -5.52 -20.08
CA PHE A 210 0.76 -6.46 -19.76
C PHE A 210 -0.07 -5.99 -18.57
N VAL A 211 0.55 -5.39 -17.55
CA VAL A 211 -0.16 -4.79 -16.40
C VAL A 211 -1.10 -3.70 -16.88
N ARG A 212 -0.62 -2.80 -17.74
CA ARG A 212 -1.45 -1.75 -18.35
C ARG A 212 -2.64 -2.33 -19.11
N ARG A 213 -2.43 -3.37 -19.93
CA ARG A 213 -3.53 -4.05 -20.66
C ARG A 213 -4.53 -4.69 -19.72
N ASN A 214 -4.07 -5.38 -18.69
CA ASN A 214 -4.94 -6.05 -17.72
C ASN A 214 -5.79 -5.05 -16.93
N LEU A 215 -5.23 -3.89 -16.55
CA LEU A 215 -5.97 -2.80 -15.90
C LEU A 215 -7.03 -2.17 -16.82
N LEU A 216 -6.69 -1.95 -18.10
CA LEU A 216 -7.65 -1.49 -19.11
C LEU A 216 -8.78 -2.50 -19.31
N ASN A 217 -8.45 -3.78 -19.46
CA ASN A 217 -9.43 -4.87 -19.61
C ASN A 217 -10.30 -5.05 -18.36
N ALA A 218 -9.81 -4.67 -17.18
CA ALA A 218 -10.58 -4.67 -15.95
C ALA A 218 -11.61 -3.53 -15.88
N GLY A 219 -11.47 -2.49 -16.71
CA GLY A 219 -12.39 -1.37 -16.81
C GLY A 219 -11.85 -0.05 -16.26
N PHE A 220 -10.60 -0.02 -15.76
CA PHE A 220 -9.99 1.25 -15.35
C PHE A 220 -9.61 2.10 -16.56
N ASN A 221 -9.72 3.42 -16.41
CA ASN A 221 -8.98 4.34 -17.27
C ASN A 221 -7.54 4.38 -16.79
N VAL A 222 -6.59 4.14 -17.70
CA VAL A 222 -5.17 3.98 -17.34
C VAL A 222 -4.30 4.99 -18.09
N PHE A 223 -3.52 5.75 -17.32
CA PHE A 223 -2.62 6.76 -17.81
C PHE A 223 -1.18 6.39 -17.45
N LYS A 224 -0.26 6.68 -18.37
CA LYS A 224 1.17 6.68 -18.06
C LYS A 224 1.49 7.97 -17.32
N HIS A 225 2.25 7.86 -16.25
CA HIS A 225 2.75 8.98 -15.48
C HIS A 225 4.27 8.91 -15.40
N LYS A 226 4.96 10.04 -15.17
CA LYS A 226 6.41 10.01 -14.95
C LYS A 226 6.72 9.16 -13.71
N GLY A 227 7.72 8.31 -13.78
CA GLY A 227 8.17 7.52 -12.63
C GLY A 227 9.03 8.34 -11.66
N PHE A 228 9.21 7.84 -10.45
CA PHE A 228 10.07 8.48 -9.45
C PHE A 228 11.56 8.41 -9.83
N GLY A 229 12.31 9.48 -9.55
CA GLY A 229 13.75 9.55 -9.79
C GLY A 229 14.12 9.27 -11.26
N ILE A 230 14.91 8.21 -11.48
CA ILE A 230 15.36 7.79 -12.81
C ILE A 230 14.33 6.93 -13.57
N LYS A 231 13.25 6.49 -12.91
CA LYS A 231 12.23 5.64 -13.54
C LYS A 231 11.45 6.46 -14.56
N ARG A 232 11.36 5.95 -15.79
CA ARG A 232 10.74 6.68 -16.91
C ARG A 232 9.25 6.83 -16.73
N GLU A 233 8.57 5.74 -16.40
CA GLU A 233 7.11 5.67 -16.38
C GLU A 233 6.62 4.84 -15.20
N MET A 234 5.43 5.18 -14.72
CA MET A 234 4.59 4.42 -13.81
C MET A 234 3.13 4.48 -14.31
N LEU A 235 2.20 3.76 -13.68
CA LEU A 235 0.79 3.78 -14.07
C LEU A 235 -0.08 4.36 -12.96
N ILE A 236 -0.99 5.22 -13.38
CA ILE A 236 -2.08 5.75 -12.55
C ILE A 236 -3.39 5.54 -13.29
N GLY A 237 -4.49 5.59 -12.57
CA GLY A 237 -5.79 5.51 -13.22
C GLY A 237 -6.96 5.71 -12.29
N ASN A 238 -8.14 5.63 -12.88
CA ASN A 238 -9.39 5.84 -12.16
C ASN A 238 -10.55 5.03 -12.75
N LYS A 239 -11.60 4.93 -11.94
CA LYS A 239 -12.94 4.48 -12.35
C LYS A 239 -13.79 5.72 -12.62
N THR A 240 -14.29 5.88 -13.84
CA THR A 240 -15.08 7.05 -14.25
C THR A 240 -16.43 7.17 -13.53
N GLU A 241 -17.16 6.05 -13.42
CA GLU A 241 -18.47 5.99 -12.79
C GLU A 241 -18.60 4.90 -11.73
#